data_AF-A0A935MYW9-F1
#
_entry.id   AF-A0A935MYW9-F1
#
_cell.length_a   1.000
_cell.length_b   1.000
_cell.length_c   1.000
_cell.angle_alpha   90.00
_cell.angle_beta   90.00
_cell.angle_gamma   90.00
#
_symmetry.space_group_name_H-M   'P 1'
#
loop_
_entity.id
_entity.type
_entity.pdbx_description
1 polymer ?
#
loop_
_entity_poly.entity_id
_entity_poly.type
_entity_poly.pdbx_seq_one_letter_code
_entity_poly.pdbx_strand_id
1 'polypeptide(L)'
;MRSILRSVFPWSIFNRNGGSILNRYQHYIPQKEIAVGAGASGLPRFRAHELHQRIWDYLRQHFRDPAPWFDDLPETLTTHPSFDRELIAERLAKLDHVFDLLWPVHQKRIFRQLVDRVIVGPDHFVVRVTVDGLIDLIFELLDEKDLDVMRARIIEAQKANEA
;
A
#
# COMPACT_ATOMS: atom_id res chain seq x y z
N MET A 1 13.98 -8.05 17.48
CA MET A 1 14.90 -8.13 16.33
C MET A 1 14.10 -7.75 15.08
N ARG A 2 14.40 -6.63 14.42
CA ARG A 2 13.60 -6.07 13.32
C ARG A 2 14.15 -6.59 11.99
N SER A 3 13.46 -7.52 11.33
CA SER A 3 13.89 -8.01 10.01
C SER A 3 13.27 -7.11 8.94
N ILE A 4 14.12 -6.42 8.19
CA ILE A 4 13.73 -5.59 7.04
C ILE A 4 13.64 -6.52 5.84
N LEU A 5 12.43 -6.81 5.35
CA LEU A 5 12.26 -7.56 4.11
C LEU A 5 12.66 -6.68 2.92
N ARG A 6 13.94 -6.77 2.52
CA ARG A 6 14.43 -6.24 1.24
C ARG A 6 14.66 -7.42 0.28
N SER A 7 13.57 -7.97 -0.26
CA SER A 7 13.55 -8.80 -1.49
C SER A 7 12.11 -9.14 -1.86
N VAL A 8 11.67 -8.68 -3.03
CA VAL A 8 10.29 -8.80 -3.55
C VAL A 8 10.09 -10.10 -4.35
N PHE A 9 10.84 -11.17 -4.05
CA PHE A 9 10.61 -12.47 -4.70
C PHE A 9 10.54 -13.63 -3.70
N PRO A 10 9.45 -14.41 -3.70
CA PRO A 10 9.28 -15.53 -2.79
C PRO A 10 10.17 -16.71 -3.17
N TRP A 11 10.70 -17.41 -2.16
CA TRP A 11 11.43 -18.68 -2.33
C TRP A 11 10.41 -19.77 -2.72
N SER A 12 10.71 -20.54 -3.77
CA SER A 12 9.86 -21.64 -4.24
C SER A 12 10.41 -22.98 -3.78
N ILE A 13 9.57 -23.83 -3.19
CA ILE A 13 9.90 -25.23 -2.86
C ILE A 13 9.12 -26.14 -3.81
N PHE A 14 9.80 -27.10 -4.43
CA PHE A 14 9.18 -28.11 -5.30
C PHE A 14 8.96 -29.40 -4.51
N ASN A 15 7.73 -29.91 -4.46
CA ASN A 15 7.48 -31.30 -4.09
C ASN A 15 7.08 -32.07 -5.35
N ARG A 16 7.78 -33.16 -5.66
CA ARG A 16 7.52 -34.01 -6.82
C ARG A 16 6.83 -35.28 -6.35
N ASN A 17 5.49 -35.26 -6.27
CA ASN A 17 4.70 -36.47 -6.11
C ASN A 17 4.10 -36.86 -7.47
N GLY A 18 4.49 -38.03 -7.99
CA GLY A 18 3.74 -38.72 -9.06
C GLY A 18 3.64 -38.00 -10.42
N GLY A 19 4.73 -37.38 -10.89
CA GLY A 19 4.81 -36.93 -12.30
C GLY A 19 4.08 -35.64 -12.68
N SER A 20 3.40 -34.98 -11.74
CA SER A 20 2.72 -33.70 -11.98
C SER A 20 3.19 -32.63 -10.98
N ILE A 21 3.49 -31.42 -11.47
CA ILE A 21 3.91 -30.27 -10.64
C ILE A 21 2.66 -29.70 -9.96
N LEU A 22 2.12 -30.41 -8.97
CA LEU A 22 0.74 -30.15 -8.50
C LEU A 22 0.56 -29.12 -7.40
N ASN A 23 1.59 -28.47 -6.87
CA ASN A 23 1.39 -27.24 -6.08
C ASN A 23 2.67 -26.42 -5.96
N ARG A 24 2.64 -25.19 -6.47
CA ARG A 24 3.71 -24.20 -6.27
C ARG A 24 3.46 -23.48 -4.94
N TYR A 25 4.07 -23.97 -3.87
CA TYR A 25 4.02 -23.27 -2.58
C TYR A 25 5.09 -22.18 -2.53
N GLN A 26 4.65 -20.93 -2.57
CA GLN A 26 5.49 -19.76 -2.38
C GLN A 26 5.45 -19.33 -0.91
N HIS A 27 6.61 -19.23 -0.29
CA HIS A 27 6.75 -18.77 1.10
C HIS A 27 7.72 -17.60 1.18
N TYR A 28 7.45 -16.68 2.10
CA TYR A 28 8.44 -15.71 2.54
C TYR A 28 9.23 -16.31 3.71
N ILE A 29 10.52 -16.52 3.48
CA ILE A 29 11.44 -17.10 4.46
C ILE A 29 12.34 -15.98 4.99
N PRO A 30 12.48 -15.82 6.31
CA PRO A 30 13.43 -14.88 6.89
C PRO A 30 14.85 -15.18 6.42
N GLN A 31 15.60 -14.15 6.05
CA GLN A 31 16.99 -14.32 5.60
C GLN A 31 17.86 -15.06 6.63
N LYS A 32 17.57 -14.89 7.93
CA LYS A 32 18.27 -15.60 9.01
C LYS A 32 18.03 -17.12 8.97
N GLU A 33 16.87 -17.60 8.53
CA GLU A 33 16.64 -19.05 8.32
C GLU A 33 17.47 -19.59 7.16
N ILE A 34 17.65 -18.79 6.10
CA ILE A 34 18.48 -19.18 4.96
C ILE A 34 19.95 -19.23 5.38
N ALA A 35 20.40 -18.23 6.16
CA ALA A 35 21.81 -18.07 6.52
C ALA A 35 22.28 -19.00 7.65
N VAL A 36 21.43 -19.27 8.65
CA VAL A 36 21.82 -19.99 9.88
C VAL A 36 21.16 -21.36 9.98
N GLY A 37 20.07 -21.59 9.23
CA GLY A 37 19.31 -22.84 9.26
C GLY A 37 17.92 -22.70 9.86
N ALA A 38 17.15 -23.79 9.78
CA ALA A 38 15.76 -23.81 10.21
C ALA A 38 15.59 -23.42 11.68
N GLY A 39 14.63 -22.55 11.98
CA GLY A 39 14.31 -22.10 13.34
C GLY A 39 15.17 -20.96 13.88
N ALA A 40 16.22 -20.52 13.16
CA ALA A 40 17.12 -19.47 13.65
C ALA A 40 16.49 -18.06 13.74
N SER A 41 15.39 -17.83 13.02
CA SER A 41 14.65 -16.56 13.00
C SER A 41 13.69 -16.42 14.18
N GLY A 42 13.13 -17.53 14.68
CA GLY A 42 11.98 -17.52 15.58
C GLY A 42 10.70 -16.90 14.99
N LEU A 43 10.66 -16.67 13.67
CA LEU A 43 9.51 -16.07 12.98
C LEU A 43 8.71 -17.15 12.24
N PRO A 44 7.38 -16.98 12.11
CA PRO A 44 6.55 -17.89 11.34
C PRO A 44 6.90 -17.83 9.84
N ARG A 45 6.61 -18.92 9.15
CA ARG A 45 6.64 -18.97 7.68
C ARG A 45 5.30 -18.51 7.14
N PHE A 46 5.28 -17.36 6.50
CA PHE A 46 4.08 -16.88 5.82
C PHE A 46 3.97 -17.47 4.42
N ARG A 47 2.79 -18.02 4.10
CA ARG A 47 2.43 -18.33 2.72
C ARG A 47 2.31 -17.02 1.96
N ALA A 48 2.94 -16.95 0.79
CA ALA A 48 3.04 -15.71 0.02
C ALA A 48 1.66 -15.16 -0.35
N HIS A 49 0.72 -16.03 -0.77
CA HIS A 49 -0.64 -15.62 -1.11
C HIS A 49 -1.37 -15.00 0.08
N GLU A 50 -1.22 -15.59 1.28
CA GLU A 50 -1.93 -15.16 2.48
C GLU A 50 -1.41 -13.80 2.95
N LEU A 51 -0.09 -13.60 2.93
CA LEU A 51 0.50 -12.31 3.24
C LEU A 51 0.04 -11.23 2.23
N HIS A 52 0.04 -11.56 0.93
CA HIS A 52 -0.39 -10.62 -0.10
C HIS A 52 -1.85 -10.23 0.03
N GLN A 53 -2.74 -11.19 0.29
CA GLN A 53 -4.15 -10.91 0.54
C GLN A 53 -4.33 -9.99 1.73
N ARG A 54 -3.69 -10.29 2.87
CA ARG A 54 -3.81 -9.44 4.07
C ARG A 54 -3.27 -8.03 3.86
N ILE A 55 -2.18 -7.86 3.09
CA ILE A 55 -1.69 -6.51 2.76
C ILE A 55 -2.70 -5.78 1.87
N TRP A 56 -3.30 -6.47 0.90
CA TRP A 56 -4.35 -5.87 0.07
C TRP A 56 -5.58 -5.48 0.88
N ASP A 57 -6.03 -6.34 1.80
CA ASP A 57 -7.14 -6.05 2.68
C ASP A 57 -6.87 -4.79 3.52
N TYR A 58 -5.64 -4.67 4.05
CA TYR A 58 -5.18 -3.46 4.76
C TYR A 58 -5.25 -2.21 3.88
N LEU A 59 -4.71 -2.26 2.66
CA LEU A 59 -4.71 -1.11 1.74
C LEU A 59 -6.14 -0.73 1.34
N ARG A 60 -6.99 -1.70 1.05
CA ARG A 60 -8.39 -1.49 0.65
C ARG A 60 -9.23 -0.93 1.80
N GLN A 61 -8.96 -1.34 3.04
CA GLN A 61 -9.59 -0.71 4.19
C GLN A 61 -9.28 0.79 4.24
N HIS A 62 -8.03 1.19 3.98
CA HIS A 62 -7.65 2.60 3.95
C HIS A 62 -8.11 3.35 2.70
N PHE A 63 -8.35 2.67 1.58
CA PHE A 63 -9.03 3.29 0.44
C PHE A 63 -10.48 3.65 0.76
N ARG A 64 -11.17 2.84 1.58
CA ARG A 64 -12.53 3.12 2.05
C ARG A 64 -12.57 4.18 3.15
N ASP A 65 -11.58 4.15 4.04
CA ASP A 65 -11.43 5.09 5.14
C ASP A 65 -9.98 5.61 5.22
N PRO A 66 -9.66 6.68 4.47
CA PRO A 66 -8.31 7.22 4.40
C PRO A 66 -7.96 8.18 5.55
N ALA A 67 -8.86 8.38 6.52
CA ALA A 67 -8.60 9.30 7.64
C ALA A 67 -7.24 9.05 8.33
N PRO A 68 -6.84 7.80 8.63
CA PRO A 68 -5.54 7.54 9.25
C PRO A 68 -4.35 7.97 8.38
N TRP A 69 -4.48 7.90 7.06
CA TRP A 69 -3.42 8.32 6.15
C TRP A 69 -3.29 9.84 6.07
N PHE A 70 -4.39 10.58 6.18
CA PHE A 70 -4.33 12.04 6.16
C PHE A 70 -3.64 12.60 7.40
N ASP A 71 -3.71 11.91 8.53
CA ASP A 71 -3.05 12.33 9.77
C ASP A 71 -1.52 12.10 9.73
N ASP A 72 -1.06 11.17 8.89
CA ASP A 72 0.36 10.89 8.64
C ASP A 72 0.98 11.81 7.56
N LEU A 73 0.17 12.61 6.86
CA LEU A 73 0.65 13.55 5.84
C LEU A 73 1.31 14.80 6.47
N PRO A 74 2.26 15.45 5.76
CA PRO A 74 2.84 16.71 6.23
C PRO A 74 1.78 17.78 6.45
N GLU A 75 1.86 18.47 7.60
CA GLU A 75 0.91 19.53 7.96
C GLU A 75 0.81 20.64 6.89
N THR A 76 1.94 20.95 6.25
CA THR A 76 2.02 21.93 5.16
C THR A 76 1.14 21.57 3.97
N LEU A 77 0.94 20.27 3.71
CA LEU A 77 0.06 19.79 2.66
C LEU A 77 -1.39 19.82 3.14
N THR A 78 -1.67 19.31 4.34
CA THR A 78 -3.04 19.15 4.84
C THR A 78 -3.73 20.47 5.19
N THR A 79 -2.96 21.50 5.53
CA THR A 79 -3.47 22.84 5.84
C THR A 79 -3.52 23.73 4.58
N HIS A 80 -3.01 23.26 3.45
CA HIS A 80 -3.05 24.01 2.21
C HIS A 80 -4.52 24.17 1.73
N PRO A 81 -4.98 25.37 1.34
CA PRO A 81 -6.37 25.60 0.94
C PRO A 81 -6.87 24.74 -0.23
N SER A 82 -5.94 24.22 -1.04
CA SER A 82 -6.27 23.32 -2.14
C SER A 82 -6.50 21.88 -1.68
N PHE A 83 -6.07 21.49 -0.49
CA PHE A 83 -6.17 20.11 -0.01
C PHE A 83 -7.59 19.83 0.46
N ASP A 84 -8.35 19.11 -0.38
CA ASP A 84 -9.74 18.73 -0.10
C ASP A 84 -9.78 17.27 0.37
N ARG A 85 -9.93 17.07 1.69
CA ARG A 85 -9.96 15.74 2.33
C ARG A 85 -11.15 14.93 1.84
N GLU A 86 -12.31 15.56 1.68
CA GLU A 86 -13.56 14.93 1.28
C GLU A 86 -13.49 14.44 -0.16
N LEU A 87 -13.01 15.28 -1.08
CA LEU A 87 -12.82 14.91 -2.48
C LEU A 87 -11.81 13.77 -2.62
N ILE A 88 -10.67 13.85 -1.94
CA ILE A 88 -9.65 12.80 -1.98
C ILE A 88 -10.21 11.47 -1.44
N ALA A 89 -10.96 11.52 -0.34
CA ALA A 89 -11.60 10.34 0.23
C ALA A 89 -12.63 9.73 -0.74
N GLU A 90 -13.43 10.55 -1.41
CA GLU A 90 -14.37 10.09 -2.44
C GLU A 90 -13.63 9.38 -3.60
N ARG A 91 -12.52 9.95 -4.06
CA ARG A 91 -11.72 9.38 -5.15
C ARG A 91 -11.05 8.06 -4.75
N LEU A 92 -10.56 7.93 -3.52
CA LEU A 92 -10.02 6.68 -2.98
C LEU A 92 -11.09 5.60 -2.81
N ALA A 93 -12.29 5.97 -2.34
CA ALA A 93 -13.42 5.04 -2.25
C ALA A 93 -13.87 4.54 -3.63
N LYS A 94 -13.87 5.42 -4.65
CA LYS A 94 -14.11 5.03 -6.04
C LYS A 94 -13.04 4.07 -6.55
N LEU A 95 -11.76 4.31 -6.23
CA LEU A 95 -10.68 3.39 -6.56
C LEU A 95 -10.91 2.01 -5.96
N ASP A 96 -11.29 1.91 -4.68
CA ASP A 96 -11.59 0.61 -4.03
C ASP A 96 -12.70 -0.14 -4.76
N HIS A 97 -13.74 0.56 -5.22
CA HIS A 97 -14.87 -0.03 -5.93
C HIS A 97 -14.47 -0.63 -7.28
N VAL A 98 -13.58 0.03 -8.02
CA VAL A 98 -13.09 -0.45 -9.34
C VAL A 98 -11.83 -1.30 -9.24
N PHE A 99 -11.28 -1.48 -8.04
CA PHE A 99 -9.96 -2.09 -7.84
C PHE A 99 -9.83 -3.50 -8.43
N ASP A 100 -10.88 -4.32 -8.28
CA ASP A 100 -10.92 -5.70 -8.78
C ASP A 100 -11.08 -5.78 -10.30
N LEU A 101 -11.46 -4.68 -10.95
CA LEU A 101 -11.54 -4.56 -12.41
C LEU A 101 -10.20 -4.15 -13.02
N LEU A 102 -9.25 -3.68 -12.21
CA LEU A 102 -7.92 -3.28 -12.68
C LEU A 102 -7.14 -4.51 -13.14
N TRP A 103 -6.42 -4.38 -14.26
CA TRP A 103 -5.48 -5.42 -14.65
C TRP A 103 -4.42 -5.65 -13.57
N PRO A 104 -3.94 -6.89 -13.38
CA PRO A 104 -2.95 -7.23 -12.35
C PRO A 104 -1.67 -6.38 -12.40
N VAL A 105 -1.32 -5.85 -13.58
CA VAL A 105 -0.16 -4.95 -13.73
C VAL A 105 -0.39 -3.61 -13.01
N HIS A 106 -1.59 -3.04 -13.06
CA HIS A 106 -1.92 -1.78 -12.40
C HIS A 106 -2.06 -1.96 -10.89
N GLN A 107 -2.68 -3.07 -10.44
CA GLN A 107 -2.72 -3.41 -9.01
C GLN A 107 -1.30 -3.50 -8.44
N LYS A 108 -0.37 -4.19 -9.12
CA LYS A 108 1.04 -4.27 -8.70
C LYS A 108 1.75 -2.92 -8.70
N ARG A 109 1.42 -2.03 -9.63
CA ARG A 109 1.98 -0.67 -9.67
C ARG A 109 1.55 0.11 -8.42
N ILE A 110 0.26 0.14 -8.12
CA ILE A 110 -0.30 0.80 -6.93
C ILE A 110 0.36 0.23 -5.66
N PHE A 111 0.51 -1.09 -5.56
CA PHE A 111 1.19 -1.74 -4.44
C PHE A 111 2.61 -1.20 -4.24
N ARG A 112 3.40 -1.18 -5.31
CA ARG A 112 4.81 -0.77 -5.28
C ARG A 112 4.98 0.71 -4.98
N GLN A 113 4.01 1.52 -5.38
CA GLN A 113 3.98 2.94 -5.12
C GLN A 113 3.67 3.22 -3.65
N LEU A 114 2.64 2.56 -3.09
CA LEU A 114 2.19 2.83 -1.73
C LEU A 114 3.07 2.19 -0.66
N VAL A 115 3.50 0.94 -0.84
CA VAL A 115 4.14 0.16 0.22
C VAL A 115 5.66 0.38 0.22
N ASP A 116 6.15 1.13 1.21
CA ASP A 116 7.60 1.25 1.48
C ASP A 116 8.14 -0.07 2.07
N ARG A 117 7.47 -0.57 3.11
CA ARG A 117 7.96 -1.74 3.84
C ARG A 117 6.85 -2.53 4.50
N VAL A 118 6.99 -3.86 4.48
CA VAL A 118 6.21 -4.77 5.32
C VAL A 118 7.11 -5.34 6.40
N ILE A 119 6.79 -5.04 7.66
CA ILE A 119 7.48 -5.55 8.84
C ILE A 119 6.68 -6.75 9.35
N VAL A 120 7.28 -7.93 9.29
CA VAL A 120 6.63 -9.17 9.71
C VAL A 120 7.10 -9.53 11.12
N GLY A 121 6.15 -9.63 12.04
CA GLY A 121 6.33 -10.13 13.40
C GLY A 121 5.84 -11.58 13.56
N PRO A 122 5.87 -12.11 14.79
CA PRO A 122 5.47 -13.50 15.06
C PRO A 122 3.99 -13.78 14.77
N ASP A 123 3.10 -12.85 15.12
CA ASP A 123 1.64 -13.05 15.00
C ASP A 123 0.95 -11.97 14.16
N HIS A 124 1.69 -10.94 13.76
CA HIS A 124 1.18 -9.78 13.04
C HIS A 124 2.18 -9.28 12.01
N PHE A 125 1.71 -8.42 11.11
CA PHE A 125 2.58 -7.63 10.23
C PHE A 125 2.15 -6.17 10.31
N VAL A 126 3.09 -5.28 10.01
CA VAL A 126 2.86 -3.84 9.90
C VAL A 126 3.22 -3.43 8.49
N VAL A 127 2.29 -2.75 7.82
CA VAL A 127 2.54 -2.14 6.50
C VAL A 127 2.90 -0.69 6.72
N ARG A 128 4.06 -0.28 6.21
CA ARG A 128 4.45 1.12 6.13
C ARG A 128 4.13 1.63 4.74
N VAL A 129 3.25 2.63 4.71
CA VAL A 129 2.91 3.37 3.50
C VAL A 129 3.88 4.53 3.35
N THR A 130 4.31 4.80 2.13
CA THR A 130 5.19 5.92 1.84
C THR A 130 4.35 7.16 1.57
N VAL A 131 4.72 8.29 2.19
CA VAL A 131 4.02 9.58 2.02
C VAL A 131 4.03 10.01 0.56
N ASP A 132 5.20 9.95 -0.09
CA ASP A 132 5.34 10.35 -1.51
C ASP A 132 4.43 9.53 -2.44
N GLY A 133 4.35 8.22 -2.21
CA GLY A 133 3.53 7.32 -3.04
C GLY A 133 2.04 7.48 -2.80
N LEU A 134 1.63 7.86 -1.59
CA LEU A 134 0.27 8.27 -1.31
C LEU A 134 -0.06 9.59 -2.03
N ILE A 135 0.84 10.59 -1.97
CA ILE A 135 0.69 11.86 -2.68
C ILE A 135 0.59 11.63 -4.20
N ASP A 136 1.47 10.81 -4.77
CA ASP A 136 1.45 10.45 -6.18
C ASP A 136 0.14 9.75 -6.57
N LEU A 137 -0.41 8.90 -5.69
CA LEU A 137 -1.68 8.22 -5.95
C LEU A 137 -2.82 9.22 -5.95
N ILE A 138 -2.84 10.14 -4.99
CA ILE A 138 -3.84 11.20 -4.91
C ILE A 138 -3.80 12.02 -6.21
N PHE A 139 -2.61 12.45 -6.66
CA PHE A 139 -2.49 13.21 -7.90
C PHE A 139 -2.93 12.43 -9.15
N GLU A 140 -2.72 11.12 -9.19
CA GLU A 140 -3.21 10.29 -10.30
C GLU A 140 -4.74 10.14 -10.31
N LEU A 141 -5.37 10.16 -9.14
CA LEU A 141 -6.81 10.01 -9.00
C LEU A 141 -7.60 11.31 -9.24
N LEU A 142 -6.95 12.45 -9.10
CA LEU A 142 -7.54 13.76 -9.36
C LEU A 142 -7.57 14.00 -10.87
N ASP A 143 -8.76 14.28 -11.40
CA ASP A 143 -8.93 14.65 -12.79
C ASP A 143 -8.73 16.15 -13.03
N GLU A 144 -8.67 16.59 -14.29
CA GLU A 144 -8.44 18.01 -14.61
C GLU A 144 -9.56 18.93 -14.06
N LYS A 145 -10.78 18.40 -13.90
CA LYS A 145 -11.89 19.16 -13.31
C LYS A 145 -11.72 19.31 -11.80
N ASP A 146 -11.21 18.30 -11.13
CA ASP A 146 -10.84 18.36 -9.71
C ASP A 146 -9.77 19.43 -9.48
N LEU A 147 -8.76 19.46 -10.35
CA LEU A 147 -7.71 20.47 -10.30
C LEU A 147 -8.26 21.89 -10.50
N ASP A 148 -9.25 22.07 -11.39
CA ASP A 148 -9.91 23.35 -11.59
C ASP A 148 -10.78 23.77 -10.39
N VAL A 149 -11.47 22.83 -9.75
CA VAL A 149 -12.20 23.07 -8.49
C VAL A 149 -11.23 23.50 -7.38
N MET A 150 -10.10 22.81 -7.25
CA MET A 150 -9.05 23.16 -6.29
C MET A 150 -8.46 24.56 -6.60
N ARG A 151 -8.18 24.87 -7.86
CA ARG A 151 -7.69 26.19 -8.30
C ARG A 151 -8.67 27.32 -7.99
N ALA A 152 -9.97 27.12 -8.25
CA ALA A 152 -10.99 28.11 -7.93
C ALA A 152 -11.03 28.42 -6.43
N ARG A 153 -10.93 27.39 -5.59
CA ARG A 153 -10.89 27.54 -4.12
C ARG A 153 -9.64 28.24 -3.61
N ILE A 154 -8.48 28.00 -4.22
CA ILE A 154 -7.25 28.77 -3.91
C ILE A 154 -7.47 30.26 -4.14
N ILE A 155 -8.10 30.63 -5.27
CA ILE A 155 -8.37 32.03 -5.61
C ILE A 155 -9.33 32.67 -4.61
N GLU A 156 -10.37 31.94 -4.19
CA GLU A 156 -11.32 32.41 -3.16
C GLU A 156 -10.64 32.58 -1.80
N ALA A 157 -9.81 31.63 -1.38
CA ALA A 157 -9.06 31.71 -0.12
C ALA A 157 -8.05 32.87 -0.11
N GLN A 158 -7.41 33.14 -1.25
CA GLN A 158 -6.51 34.30 -1.39
C GLN A 158 -7.26 35.63 -1.28
N LYS A 159 -8.41 35.76 -1.95
CA LYS A 159 -9.27 36.95 -1.85
C LYS A 159 -9.79 37.20 -0.44
N ALA A 160 -10.08 36.14 0.32
CA ALA A 160 -10.54 36.25 1.70
C ALA A 160 -9.45 36.72 2.69
N ASN A 161 -8.16 36.54 2.36
CA ASN A 161 -7.04 37.01 3.17
C ASN A 161 -6.59 38.45 2.84
N GLU A 162 -7.06 39.02 1.72
CA GLU A 162 -6.73 40.39 1.29
C GLU A 162 -7.80 41.43 1.64
N ALA A 163 -8.95 41.00 2.18
CA ALA A 163 -10.07 41.83 2.62
C ALA A 163 -10.10 41.98 4.15
#